data_AF-A0A3N6LQ58-F1
#
_entry.id   AF-A0A3N6LQ58-F1
#
_cell.length_a   1.000
_cell.length_b   1.000
_cell.length_c   1.000
_cell.angle_alpha   90.00
_cell.angle_beta   90.00
_cell.angle_gamma   90.00
#
_symmetry.space_group_name_H-M   'P 1'
#
loop_
_entity.id
_entity.type
_entity.pdbx_description
1 polymer ?
#
loop_
_entity_poly.entity_id
_entity_poly.type
_entity_poly.pdbx_seq_one_letter_code
_entity_poly.pdbx_strand_id
1 'polypeptide(L)'
;MKTTAVETVFEGSNGRYYTGWQIRRNLENGHWKLCIRQRTPVRYLVETGADVLLLLTSIDLERLPNWLEVRVRGMATRVVDRRRSIPHRRRYRSR
;
A
#
# COMPACT_ATOMS: atom_id res chain seq x y z
N MET A 1 -0.65 -25.65 -8.32
CA MET A 1 -0.78 -25.21 -6.92
C MET A 1 -0.55 -23.70 -6.88
N LYS A 2 -1.60 -22.89 -6.72
CA LYS A 2 -1.45 -21.45 -6.42
C LYS A 2 -1.34 -21.36 -4.89
N THR A 3 -0.13 -21.33 -4.38
CA THR A 3 0.13 -20.90 -3.01
C THR A 3 -0.54 -19.54 -2.86
N THR A 4 -1.52 -19.44 -1.97
CA THR A 4 -2.07 -18.17 -1.48
C THR A 4 -0.93 -17.48 -0.75
N ALA A 5 -0.02 -16.89 -1.53
CA ALA A 5 1.13 -16.18 -1.02
C ALA A 5 0.55 -15.04 -0.20
N VAL A 6 0.85 -15.06 1.10
CA VAL A 6 0.58 -13.93 1.97
C VAL A 6 1.16 -12.73 1.28
N GLU A 7 0.31 -11.79 0.91
CA GLU A 7 0.73 -10.71 0.04
C GLU A 7 1.75 -9.85 0.76
N THR A 8 2.91 -9.66 0.15
CA THR A 8 3.93 -8.75 0.65
C THR A 8 3.34 -7.34 0.78
N VAL A 9 3.55 -6.71 1.94
CA VAL A 9 3.18 -5.31 2.19
C VAL A 9 4.41 -4.43 1.96
N PHE A 10 4.17 -3.25 1.42
CA PHE A 10 5.19 -2.26 1.10
C PHE A 10 4.89 -0.94 1.82
N GLU A 11 5.92 -0.36 2.43
CA GLU A 11 5.90 1.03 2.89
C GLU A 11 6.28 1.95 1.75
N GLY A 12 5.43 2.94 1.48
CA GLY A 12 5.71 4.03 0.58
C GLY A 12 6.44 5.17 1.30
N SER A 13 7.36 5.84 0.61
CA SER A 13 8.00 7.08 1.09
C SER A 13 7.01 8.22 1.41
N ASN A 14 5.75 8.09 0.99
CA ASN A 14 4.64 8.98 1.33
C ASN A 14 3.93 8.62 2.67
N GLY A 15 4.48 7.69 3.45
CA GLY A 15 3.90 7.22 4.71
C GLY A 15 2.60 6.43 4.54
N ARG A 16 2.34 5.88 3.35
CA ARG A 16 1.20 4.99 3.07
C ARG A 16 1.72 3.58 2.82
N TYR A 17 0.82 2.59 2.96
CA TYR A 17 1.14 1.19 2.80
C TYR A 17 0.35 0.58 1.64
N TYR A 18 0.97 -0.36 0.95
CA TYR A 18 0.45 -0.97 -0.26
C TYR A 18 0.67 -2.48 -0.24
N THR A 19 -0.30 -3.26 -0.68
CA THR A 19 -0.08 -4.69 -0.95
C THR A 19 0.60 -4.88 -2.30
N GLY A 20 1.26 -6.01 -2.50
CA GLY A 20 1.77 -6.42 -3.82
C GLY A 20 0.69 -6.41 -4.90
N TRP A 21 -0.55 -6.75 -4.56
CA TRP A 21 -1.68 -6.66 -5.47
C TRP A 21 -1.99 -5.22 -5.89
N GLN A 22 -2.00 -4.27 -4.95
CA GLN A 22 -2.25 -2.85 -5.27
C GLN A 22 -1.17 -2.30 -6.20
N ILE A 23 0.10 -2.64 -5.93
CA ILE A 23 1.22 -2.24 -6.79
C ILE A 23 1.03 -2.81 -8.20
N ARG A 24 0.81 -4.13 -8.30
CA ARG A 24 0.59 -4.81 -9.58
C ARG A 24 -0.56 -4.18 -10.37
N ARG A 25 -1.70 -3.92 -9.73
CA ARG A 25 -2.86 -3.31 -10.38
C ARG A 25 -2.61 -1.88 -10.86
N ASN A 26 -1.88 -1.06 -10.10
CA ASN A 26 -1.55 0.29 -10.55
C ASN A 26 -0.60 0.28 -11.75
N LEU A 27 0.34 -0.67 -11.80
CA LEU A 27 1.22 -0.86 -12.96
C LEU A 27 0.45 -1.39 -14.18
N GLU A 28 -0.39 -2.42 -14.00
CA GLU A 28 -1.20 -3.01 -15.08
C GLU A 28 -2.18 -2.01 -15.70
N ASN A 29 -2.77 -1.13 -14.89
CA ASN A 29 -3.69 -0.10 -15.36
C ASN A 29 -2.98 1.16 -15.90
N GLY A 30 -1.65 1.19 -15.90
CA GLY A 30 -0.86 2.36 -16.33
C GLY A 30 -0.97 3.59 -15.43
N HIS A 31 -1.54 3.46 -14.22
CA HIS A 31 -1.60 4.55 -13.25
C HIS A 31 -0.21 4.90 -12.71
N TRP A 32 0.64 3.87 -12.56
CA TRP A 32 2.02 4.00 -12.14
C TRP A 32 2.96 3.45 -13.22
N LYS A 33 4.15 4.03 -13.31
CA LYS A 33 5.22 3.56 -14.19
C LYS A 33 6.38 3.05 -13.34
N LEU A 34 6.86 1.84 -13.61
CA LEU A 34 8.02 1.28 -12.92
C LEU A 34 9.30 1.95 -13.42
N CYS A 35 10.06 2.58 -12.52
CA CYS A 35 11.34 3.18 -12.84
C CYS A 35 12.49 2.23 -12.50
N ILE A 36 12.51 1.72 -11.25
CA ILE A 36 13.59 0.86 -10.74
C ILE A 36 12.99 -0.29 -9.95
N ARG A 37 13.61 -1.47 -10.06
CA ARG A 37 13.32 -2.65 -9.24
C ARG A 37 14.61 -3.22 -8.65
N GLN A 38 14.65 -3.31 -7.33
CA GLN A 38 15.72 -3.98 -6.57
C GLN A 38 15.15 -5.24 -5.91
N ARG A 39 15.95 -6.32 -5.84
CA ARG A 39 15.51 -7.61 -5.27
C ARG A 39 15.90 -7.81 -3.80
N THR A 40 17.01 -7.24 -3.34
CA THR A 40 17.53 -7.48 -1.97
C THR A 40 18.03 -6.18 -1.34
N PRO A 41 17.30 -5.58 -0.38
CA PRO A 41 15.90 -5.85 -0.06
C PRO A 41 14.98 -5.53 -1.26
N VAL A 42 13.77 -6.10 -1.26
CA VAL A 42 12.79 -5.84 -2.32
C VAL A 42 12.34 -4.38 -2.25
N ARG A 43 12.69 -3.62 -3.29
CA ARG A 43 12.29 -2.21 -3.44
C ARG A 43 11.82 -1.93 -4.85
N TYR A 44 10.85 -1.03 -4.97
CA TYR A 44 10.39 -0.49 -6.23
C TYR A 44 10.45 1.02 -6.17
N LEU A 45 11.02 1.66 -7.18
CA LEU A 45 10.80 3.07 -7.44
C LEU A 45 9.78 3.16 -8.57
N VAL A 46 8.65 3.79 -8.30
CA VAL A 46 7.60 4.01 -9.28
C VAL A 46 7.34 5.50 -9.42
N GLU A 47 7.03 5.92 -10.64
CA GLU A 47 6.47 7.21 -10.93
C GLU A 47 4.95 7.09 -10.84
N THR A 48 4.34 7.93 -10.02
CA THR A 48 2.89 8.03 -9.82
C THR A 48 2.36 9.26 -10.55
N GLY A 49 1.04 9.46 -10.59
CA GLY A 49 0.45 10.63 -11.26
C GLY A 49 1.07 11.97 -10.80
N ALA A 50 1.16 12.93 -11.72
CA ALA A 50 1.85 14.22 -11.58
C ALA A 50 3.38 14.11 -11.36
N ASP A 51 4.02 13.15 -12.02
CA ASP A 51 5.49 12.94 -12.02
C ASP A 51 6.10 12.75 -10.62
N VAL A 52 5.30 12.24 -9.68
CA VAL A 52 5.73 12.04 -8.29
C VAL A 52 6.37 10.67 -8.13
N LEU A 53 7.65 10.65 -7.75
CA LEU A 53 8.36 9.42 -7.42
C LEU A 53 7.96 8.87 -6.04
N LEU A 54 7.62 7.59 -6.01
CA LEU A 54 7.26 6.84 -4.82
C LEU A 54 8.21 5.65 -4.66
N LEU A 55 9.00 5.66 -3.59
CA LEU A 55 9.80 4.51 -3.19
C LEU A 55 8.93 3.57 -2.35
N LEU A 56 8.87 2.31 -2.74
CA LEU A 56 8.15 1.23 -2.08
C LEU A 56 9.18 0.24 -1.53
N THR A 57 9.18 0.03 -0.21
CA THR A 57 10.08 -0.91 0.47
C THR A 57 9.27 -2.04 1.08
N SER A 58 9.62 -3.30 0.77
CA SER A 58 8.92 -4.44 1.37
C SER A 58 9.11 -4.45 2.88
N ILE A 59 8.04 -4.71 3.61
CA ILE A 59 8.06 -4.90 5.05
C ILE A 59 7.79 -6.38 5.32
N ASP A 60 8.51 -6.90 6.30
CA ASP A 60 8.19 -8.19 6.90
C ASP A 60 6.81 -8.11 7.58
N LEU A 61 5.94 -9.08 7.29
CA LEU A 61 4.60 -9.13 7.83
C LEU A 61 4.61 -9.31 9.36
N GLU A 62 5.61 -10.00 9.90
CA GLU A 62 5.79 -10.15 11.35
C GLU A 62 6.17 -8.84 12.03
N ARG A 63 6.68 -7.87 11.25
CA ARG A 63 7.03 -6.52 11.70
C ARG A 63 5.95 -5.50 11.39
N LEU A 64 4.78 -5.93 10.93
CA LEU A 64 3.69 -5.01 10.65
C LEU A 64 3.24 -4.32 11.94
N PRO A 65 3.17 -2.99 11.93
CA PRO A 65 2.53 -2.28 13.02
C PRO A 65 1.09 -2.77 13.25
N ASN A 66 0.70 -2.93 14.52
CA ASN A 66 -0.62 -3.46 14.93
C ASN A 66 -1.84 -2.63 14.46
N TRP A 67 -1.62 -1.40 13.98
CA TRP A 67 -2.65 -0.52 13.43
C TRP A 67 -2.80 -0.65 11.91
N LEU A 68 -1.98 -1.47 11.25
CA LEU A 68 -2.15 -1.85 9.86
C LEU A 68 -2.88 -3.19 9.78
N GLU A 69 -3.93 -3.21 8.98
CA GLU A 69 -4.71 -4.40 8.70
C GLU A 69 -4.73 -4.64 7.18
N VAL A 70 -4.38 -5.84 6.73
CA VAL A 70 -4.57 -6.23 5.34
C VAL A 70 -5.97 -6.83 5.21
N ARG A 71 -6.83 -6.20 4.42
CA ARG A 71 -8.17 -6.70 4.12
C ARG A 71 -8.22 -7.33 2.74
N VAL A 72 -8.87 -8.49 2.68
CA VAL A 72 -9.16 -9.22 1.44
C VAL A 72 -10.65 -9.06 1.12
N ARG A 73 -10.98 -8.67 -0.11
CA ARG A 73 -12.34 -8.60 -0.65
C ARG A 73 -12.36 -9.25 -2.03
N GLY A 74 -12.83 -10.50 -2.10
CA GLY A 74 -12.73 -11.31 -3.31
C GLY A 74 -11.26 -11.49 -3.71
N MET A 75 -10.90 -11.07 -4.92
CA MET A 75 -9.51 -11.10 -5.41
C MET A 75 -8.72 -9.82 -5.10
N ALA A 76 -9.34 -8.81 -4.49
CA ALA A 76 -8.70 -7.55 -4.18
C ALA A 76 -8.20 -7.54 -2.73
N THR A 77 -7.05 -6.93 -2.53
CA THR A 77 -6.51 -6.70 -1.21
C THR A 77 -6.11 -5.25 -1.02
N ARG A 78 -6.20 -4.79 0.21
CA ARG A 78 -5.87 -3.41 0.55
C ARG A 78 -5.36 -3.32 1.97
N VAL A 79 -4.36 -2.47 2.16
CA VAL A 79 -3.93 -2.07 3.49
C VAL A 79 -4.87 -1.01 4.06
N VAL A 80 -5.34 -1.25 5.27
CA VAL A 80 -6.15 -0.34 6.08
C VAL A 80 -5.31 0.19 7.22
N ASP A 81 -5.10 1.51 7.20
CA ASP A 81 -4.52 2.25 8.31
C ASP A 81 -5.63 2.61 9.30
N ARG A 82 -5.66 1.94 10.45
CA ARG A 82 -6.67 2.15 11.50
C ARG A 82 -6.52 3.50 12.19
N ARG A 83 -5.35 4.15 12.15
CA ARG A 83 -5.15 5.51 12.75
C ARG A 83 -5.96 6.56 12.01
N ARG A 84 -6.04 6.44 10.68
CA ARG A 84 -6.81 7.34 9.81
C ARG A 84 -8.31 7.02 9.77
N SER A 85 -8.72 5.90 10.35
CA SER A 85 -10.10 5.41 10.31
C SER A 85 -10.97 5.95 11.46
N ILE A 86 -10.39 6.73 12.39
CA ILE A 86 -11.17 7.42 13.42
C ILE A 86 -11.90 8.58 12.74
N PRO A 87 -13.24 8.59 12.70
CA PRO A 87 -13.97 9.74 12.21
C PRO A 87 -13.63 10.91 13.15
N HIS A 88 -13.04 11.97 12.62
CA HIS A 88 -13.16 13.27 13.26
C HIS A 88 -14.67 13.54 13.37
N ARG A 89 -15.24 13.39 14.57
CA ARG A 89 -16.59 13.89 14.88
C ARG A 89 -16.57 15.37 14.49
N ARG A 90 -17.18 15.70 13.34
CA ARG A 90 -17.48 17.08 12.97
C ARG A 90 -18.29 17.64 14.12
N ARG A 91 -17.71 18.58 14.88
CA ARG A 91 -18.46 19.41 15.81
C ARG A 91 -19.53 20.11 14.99
N TYR A 92 -20.77 19.65 15.08
CA TYR A 92 -21.91 20.45 14.67
C TYR A 92 -21.95 21.66 15.61
N ARG A 93 -21.67 22.83 15.06
CA ARG A 93 -21.95 24.11 15.73
C ARG A 93 -23.36 24.48 15.32
N SER A 94 -24.33 24.19 16.19
CA SER A 94 -25.68 24.73 16.09
C SER A 94 -25.57 26.26 16.17
N ARG A 95 -26.12 26.96 15.19
CA ARG A 95 -26.55 28.35 15.34
C ARG A 95 -28.03 28.34 15.63
#